data_AF-I3CPR3-F1
#
_entry.id   AF-I3CPR3-F1
#
_cell.length_a   1.000
_cell.length_b   1.000
_cell.length_c   1.000
_cell.angle_alpha   90.00
_cell.angle_beta   90.00
_cell.angle_gamma   90.00
#
_symmetry.space_group_name_H-M   'P 1'
#
loop_
_entity.id
_entity.type
_entity.pdbx_description
1 polymer ?
#
loop_
_entity_poly.entity_id
_entity_poly.type
_entity_poly.pdbx_seq_one_letter_code
_entity_poly.pdbx_strand_id
1 'polypeptide(L)'
;MKIPSQSGRVSTASIMKTFVLLCAGTCALLLGGCTAYPVAAYPDSTMTRVSAADLPRGEAPLKLKMEVQWLMNGQAPDTSALSMQIASPGPDPMVLRNIMETAFQQTGVIAISQLDAVGVVKVTINDVSDIAEAINQGVRLGEKWGDGHVTGKEEMMMSLAIRVGDRSAHSPAVRGAFYSVIAKSRLPDDPRLQPARAVQEDLFQQLLIKCLLAMDKDGSLQRLRAR
;
A
#
# COMPACT_ATOMS: atom_id res chain seq x y z
N MET A 1 63.99 45.51 -1.42
CA MET A 1 63.71 44.27 -0.65
C MET A 1 63.24 44.66 0.75
N LYS A 2 61.93 44.60 1.00
CA LYS A 2 61.29 44.60 2.33
C LYS A 2 59.84 44.17 2.14
N ILE A 3 59.50 42.98 2.62
CA ILE A 3 58.15 42.38 2.57
C ILE A 3 57.39 42.85 3.81
N PRO A 4 56.15 43.37 3.72
CA PRO A 4 55.32 43.56 4.89
C PRO A 4 54.53 42.28 5.18
N SER A 5 54.71 41.77 6.40
CA SER A 5 53.88 40.74 7.03
C SER A 5 52.56 41.38 7.48
N GLN A 6 51.43 40.92 6.94
CA GLN A 6 50.11 41.20 7.50
C GLN A 6 49.63 40.01 8.32
N SER A 7 49.61 40.22 9.64
CA SER A 7 49.02 39.33 10.64
C SER A 7 47.49 39.43 10.58
N GLY A 8 46.83 38.34 10.20
CA GLY A 8 45.38 38.22 10.19
C GLY A 8 44.83 37.98 11.59
N ARG A 9 44.16 38.98 12.19
CA ARG A 9 43.23 38.76 13.30
C ARG A 9 41.85 38.46 12.74
N VAL A 10 41.52 37.17 12.65
CA VAL A 10 40.14 36.74 12.42
C VAL A 10 39.37 36.94 13.72
N SER A 11 38.35 37.81 13.69
CA SER A 11 37.50 38.12 14.84
C SER A 11 36.61 36.92 15.19
N THR A 12 36.89 36.28 16.32
CA THR A 12 36.17 35.10 16.86
C THR A 12 34.67 35.36 17.09
N ALA A 13 34.25 36.62 17.22
CA ALA A 13 32.84 37.01 17.40
C ALA A 13 31.98 36.83 16.13
N SER A 14 32.59 36.85 14.94
CA SER A 14 31.87 36.66 13.66
C SER A 14 31.54 35.18 13.43
N ILE A 15 32.47 34.29 13.78
CA ILE A 15 32.35 32.84 13.59
C ILE A 15 31.21 32.26 14.45
N MET A 16 31.02 32.77 15.66
CA MET A 16 29.99 32.27 16.59
C MET A 16 28.57 32.61 16.12
N LYS A 17 28.35 33.77 15.49
CA LYS A 17 27.04 34.15 14.93
C LYS A 17 26.68 33.33 13.70
N THR A 18 27.65 33.04 12.84
CA THR A 18 27.44 32.18 11.67
C THR A 18 27.15 30.74 12.07
N PHE A 19 27.80 30.23 13.13
CA PHE A 19 27.53 28.88 13.65
C PHE A 19 26.14 28.73 14.27
N VAL A 20 25.66 29.73 15.02
CA VAL A 20 24.30 29.70 15.60
C VAL A 20 23.22 29.80 14.52
N LEU A 21 23.43 30.61 13.47
CA LEU A 21 22.53 30.69 12.32
C LEU A 21 22.54 29.41 11.47
N LEU A 22 23.69 28.74 11.31
CA LEU A 22 23.76 27.44 10.63
C LEU A 22 23.05 26.34 11.43
N CYS A 23 23.23 26.30 12.75
CA CYS A 23 22.54 25.33 13.62
C CYS A 23 21.03 25.55 13.67
N ALA A 24 20.54 26.79 13.67
CA ALA A 24 19.10 27.07 13.60
C ALA A 24 18.50 26.64 12.25
N GLY A 25 19.25 26.80 11.15
CA GLY A 25 18.84 26.34 9.82
C GLY A 25 18.81 24.82 9.67
N THR A 26 19.76 24.09 10.27
CA THR A 26 19.77 22.62 10.26
C THR A 26 18.77 22.02 11.24
N CYS A 27 18.51 22.65 12.39
CA CYS A 27 17.43 22.22 13.29
C CYS A 27 16.04 22.38 12.66
N ALA A 28 15.80 23.38 11.81
CA ALA A 28 14.53 23.52 11.09
C ALA A 28 14.29 22.40 10.05
N LEU A 29 15.36 21.84 9.46
CA LEU A 29 15.28 20.71 8.54
C LEU A 29 15.17 19.35 9.27
N LEU A 30 15.69 19.26 10.50
CA LEU A 30 15.59 18.07 11.34
C LEU A 30 14.28 18.01 12.17
N LEU A 31 13.58 19.13 12.33
CA LEU A 31 12.28 19.22 13.02
C LEU A 31 11.06 19.09 12.10
N GLY A 32 11.24 18.82 10.81
CA GLY A 32 10.15 18.40 9.91
C GLY A 32 9.52 17.04 10.26
N GLY A 33 10.00 16.37 11.32
CA GLY A 33 9.64 15.00 11.70
C GLY A 33 8.60 14.82 12.80
N CYS A 34 7.96 15.86 13.35
CA CYS A 34 6.99 15.70 14.45
C CYS A 34 5.72 16.56 14.31
N THR A 35 4.98 16.39 13.23
CA THR A 35 3.53 16.61 13.29
C THR A 35 2.87 15.31 12.85
N ALA A 36 2.35 14.55 13.81
CA ALA A 36 1.50 13.41 13.55
C ALA A 36 0.16 13.96 13.03
N TYR A 37 0.11 14.34 11.76
CA TYR A 37 -1.14 14.73 11.14
C TYR A 37 -2.07 13.52 11.18
N PRO A 38 -3.33 13.67 11.62
CA PRO A 38 -4.29 12.58 11.61
C PRO A 38 -4.50 12.14 10.16
N VAL A 39 -4.11 10.89 9.87
CA VAL A 39 -4.29 10.26 8.55
C VAL A 39 -5.56 9.43 8.57
N ALA A 40 -6.42 9.63 7.59
CA ALA A 40 -7.60 8.82 7.33
C ALA A 40 -7.74 8.53 5.84
N ALA A 41 -8.69 7.71 5.45
CA ALA A 41 -8.92 7.37 4.04
C ALA A 41 -10.40 7.19 3.71
N TYR A 42 -10.69 7.28 2.41
CA TYR A 42 -11.96 6.90 1.82
C TYR A 42 -11.76 5.77 0.82
N PRO A 43 -12.57 4.71 0.85
CA PRO A 43 -12.61 3.78 -0.27
C PRO A 43 -13.08 4.52 -1.53
N ASP A 44 -12.56 4.14 -2.70
CA ASP A 44 -13.05 4.68 -3.96
C ASP A 44 -14.53 4.32 -4.16
N SER A 45 -15.38 5.34 -4.14
CA SER A 45 -16.83 5.19 -4.30
C SER A 45 -17.27 4.62 -5.66
N THR A 46 -16.39 4.66 -6.67
CA THR A 46 -16.66 4.08 -7.99
C THR A 46 -16.45 2.57 -8.03
N MET A 47 -15.75 2.01 -7.04
CA MET A 47 -15.52 0.58 -6.93
C MET A 47 -16.83 -0.14 -6.57
N THR A 48 -17.36 -0.95 -7.49
CA THR A 48 -18.50 -1.83 -7.18
C THR A 48 -18.13 -2.79 -6.06
N ARG A 49 -18.88 -2.78 -4.96
CA ARG A 49 -18.64 -3.65 -3.81
C ARG A 49 -19.27 -5.02 -4.02
N VAL A 50 -18.62 -6.06 -3.50
CA VAL A 50 -19.07 -7.46 -3.54
C VAL A 50 -19.05 -8.07 -2.15
N SER A 51 -19.82 -9.13 -1.96
CA SER A 51 -19.90 -9.85 -0.68
C SER A 51 -19.27 -11.23 -0.79
N ALA A 52 -18.69 -11.72 0.31
CA ALA A 52 -18.28 -13.11 0.43
C ALA A 52 -19.48 -14.07 0.30
N ALA A 53 -20.70 -13.58 0.59
CA ALA A 53 -21.92 -14.36 0.39
C ALA A 53 -22.22 -14.68 -1.09
N ASP A 54 -21.63 -13.92 -2.03
CA ASP A 54 -21.79 -14.11 -3.47
C ASP A 54 -20.89 -15.24 -4.01
N LEU A 55 -19.96 -15.74 -3.19
CA LEU A 55 -19.03 -16.80 -3.57
C LEU A 55 -19.68 -18.19 -3.50
N PRO A 56 -19.20 -19.17 -4.29
CA PRO A 56 -19.72 -20.52 -4.29
C PRO A 56 -19.50 -21.19 -2.93
N ARG A 57 -20.61 -21.59 -2.30
CA ARG A 57 -20.58 -22.42 -1.08
C ARG A 57 -20.34 -23.88 -1.48
N GLY A 58 -19.08 -24.31 -1.46
CA GLY A 58 -18.73 -25.73 -1.58
C GLY A 58 -18.78 -26.47 -0.25
N GLU A 59 -18.74 -27.81 -0.28
CA GLU A 59 -18.77 -28.64 0.93
C GLU A 59 -17.55 -28.45 1.84
N ALA A 60 -16.39 -28.08 1.28
CA ALA A 60 -15.18 -27.75 2.05
C ALA A 60 -14.28 -26.72 1.31
N PRO A 61 -13.57 -25.84 2.04
CA PRO A 61 -12.59 -24.93 1.45
C PRO A 61 -11.39 -25.71 0.90
N LEU A 62 -10.84 -25.21 -0.21
CA LEU A 62 -9.64 -25.78 -0.80
C LEU A 62 -8.42 -25.42 0.07
N LYS A 63 -7.70 -26.41 0.59
CA LYS A 63 -6.53 -26.18 1.44
C LYS A 63 -5.29 -25.88 0.62
N LEU A 64 -4.76 -24.66 0.67
CA LEU A 64 -3.64 -24.23 -0.17
C LEU A 64 -2.53 -23.57 0.65
N LYS A 65 -1.28 -23.72 0.21
CA LYS A 65 -0.19 -22.84 0.65
C LYS A 65 -0.37 -21.48 0.00
N MET A 66 -0.05 -20.42 0.73
CA MET A 66 -0.10 -19.06 0.19
C MET A 66 1.29 -18.54 -0.10
N GLU A 67 1.46 -18.02 -1.30
CA GLU A 67 2.57 -17.17 -1.70
C GLU A 67 2.02 -15.78 -1.99
N VAL A 68 2.64 -14.73 -1.43
CA VAL A 68 2.23 -13.35 -1.70
C VAL A 68 3.39 -12.60 -2.32
N GLN A 69 3.13 -11.97 -3.46
CA GLN A 69 4.09 -11.16 -4.19
C GLN A 69 3.59 -9.72 -4.26
N TRP A 70 4.42 -8.80 -3.78
CA TRP A 70 4.24 -7.37 -3.98
C TRP A 70 5.02 -6.90 -5.21
N LEU A 71 4.39 -6.08 -6.04
CA LEU A 71 4.97 -5.42 -7.19
C LEU A 71 4.67 -3.91 -7.11
N MET A 72 5.56 -3.10 -7.66
CA MET A 72 5.36 -1.68 -7.92
C MET A 72 5.48 -1.47 -9.43
N ASN A 73 4.41 -1.01 -10.06
CA ASN A 73 4.33 -0.81 -11.52
C ASN A 73 4.81 -2.05 -12.31
N GLY A 74 4.48 -3.24 -11.83
CA GLY A 74 4.81 -4.53 -12.44
C GLY A 74 6.19 -5.08 -12.06
N GLN A 75 6.99 -4.37 -11.26
CA GLN A 75 8.34 -4.78 -10.87
C GLN A 75 8.42 -5.11 -9.38
N ALA A 76 9.22 -6.13 -9.02
CA ALA A 76 9.48 -6.40 -7.61
C ALA A 76 10.31 -5.23 -7.01
N PRO A 77 10.07 -4.82 -5.76
CA PRO A 77 10.87 -3.77 -5.12
C PRO A 77 12.35 -4.18 -5.09
N ASP A 78 13.23 -3.27 -5.50
CA ASP A 78 14.67 -3.52 -5.45
C ASP A 78 15.15 -3.50 -3.99
N THR A 79 15.52 -4.67 -3.46
CA THR A 79 16.07 -4.80 -2.11
C THR A 79 17.58 -4.53 -2.06
N SER A 80 18.22 -4.24 -3.20
CA SER A 80 19.68 -4.19 -3.34
C SER A 80 20.26 -2.79 -3.58
N ALA A 81 19.43 -1.74 -3.63
CA ALA A 81 19.87 -0.39 -3.92
C ALA A 81 20.73 0.22 -2.78
N LEU A 82 22.06 0.06 -2.91
CA LEU A 82 23.11 0.74 -2.13
C LEU A 82 23.51 2.12 -2.73
N SER A 83 22.83 2.57 -3.77
CA SER A 83 23.01 3.88 -4.38
C SER A 83 21.88 4.81 -3.92
N MET A 84 22.10 6.12 -3.92
CA MET A 84 21.19 7.19 -3.45
C MET A 84 19.84 7.30 -4.21
N GLN A 85 19.25 6.18 -4.65
CA GLN A 85 17.85 6.07 -5.00
C GLN A 85 17.12 5.62 -3.74
N ILE A 86 16.07 6.35 -3.36
CA ILE A 86 15.21 5.97 -2.25
C ILE A 86 14.67 4.57 -2.58
N ALA A 87 15.17 3.53 -1.92
CA ALA A 87 14.60 2.19 -2.01
C ALA A 87 13.12 2.34 -1.66
N SER A 88 12.23 2.16 -2.62
CA SER A 88 10.79 2.29 -2.39
C SER A 88 10.36 1.08 -1.57
N PRO A 89 10.13 1.22 -0.25
CA PRO A 89 9.93 0.05 0.59
C PRO A 89 8.53 -0.49 0.27
N GLY A 90 8.47 -1.73 -0.24
CA GLY A 90 7.22 -2.48 -0.25
C GLY A 90 6.74 -2.74 1.19
N PRO A 91 5.46 -3.08 1.39
CA PRO A 91 4.98 -3.51 2.69
C PRO A 91 5.73 -4.74 3.18
N ASP A 92 5.86 -4.87 4.50
CA ASP A 92 6.47 -6.04 5.13
C ASP A 92 5.78 -7.33 4.62
N PRO A 93 6.52 -8.30 4.07
CA PRO A 93 5.93 -9.52 3.50
C PRO A 93 5.11 -10.33 4.51
N MET A 94 5.48 -10.36 5.79
CA MET A 94 4.72 -11.05 6.83
C MET A 94 3.42 -10.33 7.13
N VAL A 95 3.43 -8.99 7.20
CA VAL A 95 2.22 -8.20 7.40
C VAL A 95 1.24 -8.44 6.24
N LEU A 96 1.74 -8.40 5.00
CA LEU A 96 0.92 -8.62 3.81
C LEU A 96 0.34 -10.04 3.79
N ARG A 97 1.16 -11.04 4.14
CA ARG A 97 0.71 -12.44 4.28
C ARG A 97 -0.42 -12.56 5.31
N ASN A 98 -0.28 -11.93 6.48
CA ASN A 98 -1.30 -12.02 7.54
C ASN A 98 -2.63 -11.37 7.13
N ILE A 99 -2.57 -10.22 6.43
CA ILE A 99 -3.77 -9.56 5.91
C ILE A 99 -4.46 -10.46 4.89
N MET A 100 -3.71 -11.03 3.93
CA MET A 100 -4.29 -11.90 2.91
C MET A 100 -4.83 -13.21 3.49
N GLU A 101 -4.19 -13.78 4.51
CA GLU A 101 -4.66 -14.99 5.19
C GLU A 101 -6.02 -14.72 5.86
N THR A 102 -6.14 -13.58 6.55
CA THR A 102 -7.40 -13.13 7.14
C THR A 102 -8.49 -12.92 6.08
N ALA A 103 -8.15 -12.28 4.96
CA ALA A 103 -9.07 -12.07 3.85
C ALA A 103 -9.55 -13.40 3.24
N PHE A 104 -8.66 -14.39 3.04
CA PHE A 104 -9.05 -15.73 2.59
C PHE A 104 -9.97 -16.42 3.58
N GLN A 105 -9.67 -16.36 4.87
CA GLN A 105 -10.50 -16.96 5.92
C GLN A 105 -11.95 -16.43 5.86
N GLN A 106 -12.12 -15.13 5.59
CA GLN A 106 -13.45 -14.51 5.45
C GLN A 106 -14.21 -14.97 4.21
N THR A 107 -13.52 -15.42 3.15
CA THR A 107 -14.17 -15.91 1.92
C THR A 107 -14.77 -17.32 2.07
N GLY A 108 -14.16 -18.16 2.91
CA GLY A 108 -14.54 -19.57 3.06
C GLY A 108 -14.33 -20.45 1.82
N VAL A 109 -13.74 -19.94 0.74
CA VAL A 109 -13.51 -20.70 -0.51
C VAL A 109 -12.18 -21.46 -0.46
N ILE A 110 -11.16 -20.84 0.15
CA ILE A 110 -9.80 -21.34 0.28
C ILE A 110 -9.39 -21.23 1.75
N ALA A 111 -8.81 -22.29 2.29
CA ALA A 111 -8.21 -22.31 3.61
C ALA A 111 -6.69 -22.32 3.47
N ILE A 112 -6.00 -21.38 4.08
CA ILE A 112 -4.54 -21.32 4.02
C ILE A 112 -3.97 -22.33 5.01
N SER A 113 -3.12 -23.24 4.53
CA SER A 113 -2.47 -24.25 5.35
C SER A 113 -1.02 -24.46 4.91
N GLN A 114 -0.13 -24.73 5.87
CA GLN A 114 1.27 -25.07 5.61
C GLN A 114 1.53 -26.58 5.61
N LEU A 115 0.71 -27.35 6.33
CA LEU A 115 0.99 -28.76 6.65
C LEU A 115 0.25 -29.74 5.72
N ASP A 116 -1.01 -29.45 5.38
CA ASP A 116 -1.90 -30.36 4.64
C ASP A 116 -2.49 -29.71 3.37
N ALA A 117 -1.75 -28.75 2.81
CA ALA A 117 -2.14 -28.09 1.58
C ALA A 117 -2.02 -29.02 0.36
N VAL A 118 -3.07 -29.03 -0.47
CA VAL A 118 -3.13 -29.82 -1.71
C VAL A 118 -2.56 -29.06 -2.93
N GLY A 119 -2.14 -27.82 -2.73
CA GLY A 119 -1.68 -26.94 -3.79
C GLY A 119 -1.18 -25.60 -3.28
N VAL A 120 -1.04 -24.64 -4.19
CA VAL A 120 -0.54 -23.29 -3.91
C VAL A 120 -1.51 -22.26 -4.50
N VAL A 121 -1.77 -21.19 -3.75
CA VAL A 121 -2.33 -19.94 -4.27
C VAL A 121 -1.25 -18.88 -4.20
N LYS A 122 -0.93 -18.31 -5.36
CA LYS A 122 -0.08 -17.14 -5.48
C LYS A 122 -0.98 -15.91 -5.62
N VAL A 123 -0.86 -14.99 -4.67
CA VAL A 123 -1.48 -13.68 -4.69
C VAL A 123 -0.45 -12.68 -5.20
N THR A 124 -0.75 -12.02 -6.31
CA THR A 124 0.05 -10.90 -6.80
C THR A 124 -0.68 -9.61 -6.52
N ILE A 125 -0.04 -8.69 -5.80
CA ILE A 125 -0.55 -7.34 -5.53
C ILE A 125 0.42 -6.36 -6.18
N ASN A 126 -0.06 -5.61 -7.16
CA ASN A 126 0.70 -4.63 -7.90
C ASN A 126 0.19 -3.23 -7.58
N ASP A 127 1.02 -2.45 -6.90
CA ASP A 127 0.80 -1.03 -6.71
C ASP A 127 1.00 -0.31 -8.04
N VAL A 128 -0.08 0.26 -8.55
CA VAL A 128 -0.12 1.03 -9.79
C VAL A 128 -0.48 2.48 -9.53
N SER A 129 -0.27 2.94 -8.29
CA SER A 129 -0.49 4.33 -7.89
C SER A 129 0.43 5.24 -8.71
N ASP A 130 -0.17 6.07 -9.56
CA ASP A 130 0.54 7.17 -10.20
C ASP A 130 0.46 8.39 -9.26
N ILE A 131 1.61 8.73 -8.67
CA ILE A 131 1.74 9.87 -7.75
C ILE A 131 1.27 11.17 -8.41
N ALA A 132 1.46 11.36 -9.72
CA ALA A 132 1.02 12.56 -10.41
C ALA A 132 -0.51 12.61 -10.58
N GLU A 133 -1.14 11.48 -10.91
CA GLU A 133 -2.61 11.37 -10.95
C GLU A 133 -3.20 11.52 -9.54
N ALA A 134 -2.57 10.91 -8.54
CA ALA A 134 -2.93 10.97 -7.13
C ALA A 134 -2.91 12.42 -6.60
N ILE A 135 -1.88 13.20 -6.93
CA ILE A 135 -1.79 14.62 -6.56
C ILE A 135 -2.89 15.42 -7.27
N ASN A 136 -3.11 15.22 -8.57
CA ASN A 136 -4.15 15.96 -9.31
C ASN A 136 -5.57 15.67 -8.80
N GLN A 137 -5.88 14.40 -8.52
CA GLN A 137 -7.16 14.04 -7.89
C GLN A 137 -7.23 14.54 -6.44
N GLY A 138 -6.10 14.51 -5.72
CA GLY A 138 -6.00 14.99 -4.34
C GLY A 138 -6.24 16.49 -4.21
N VAL A 139 -5.73 17.30 -5.14
CA VAL A 139 -5.99 18.75 -5.19
C VAL A 139 -7.48 19.02 -5.43
N ARG A 140 -8.10 18.36 -6.43
CA ARG A 140 -9.53 18.54 -6.73
C ARG A 140 -10.46 18.13 -5.60
N LEU A 141 -10.06 17.13 -4.81
CA LEU A 141 -10.80 16.70 -3.63
C LEU A 141 -10.52 17.60 -2.43
N GLY A 142 -9.27 18.07 -2.27
CA GLY A 142 -8.85 18.99 -1.21
C GLY A 142 -9.51 20.37 -1.30
N GLU A 143 -9.76 20.89 -2.50
CA GLU A 143 -10.53 22.14 -2.71
C GLU A 143 -11.92 22.11 -2.05
N LYS A 144 -12.51 20.92 -1.85
CA LYS A 144 -13.81 20.77 -1.21
C LYS A 144 -13.74 20.76 0.32
N TRP A 145 -12.58 20.52 0.93
CA TRP A 145 -12.47 20.13 2.35
C TRP A 145 -11.71 21.13 3.23
N GLY A 146 -11.18 22.21 2.66
CA GLY A 146 -10.63 23.34 3.39
C GLY A 146 -9.37 23.00 4.19
N ASP A 147 -9.55 22.50 5.42
CA ASP A 147 -8.45 22.21 6.38
C ASP A 147 -7.88 20.79 6.22
N GLY A 148 -8.67 19.87 5.63
CA GLY A 148 -8.25 18.52 5.22
C GLY A 148 -7.82 18.49 3.75
N HIS A 149 -6.68 17.86 3.46
CA HIS A 149 -6.13 17.73 2.11
C HIS A 149 -5.99 16.25 1.78
N VAL A 150 -6.51 15.83 0.62
CA VAL A 150 -6.24 14.49 0.09
C VAL A 150 -4.77 14.45 -0.35
N THR A 151 -4.02 13.50 0.18
CA THR A 151 -2.56 13.39 -0.02
C THR A 151 -2.17 12.39 -1.07
N GLY A 152 -3.05 11.45 -1.37
CA GLY A 152 -2.76 10.36 -2.28
C GLY A 152 -4.00 9.64 -2.74
N LYS A 153 -3.83 8.91 -3.84
CA LYS A 153 -4.70 7.85 -4.32
C LYS A 153 -3.83 6.60 -4.32
N GLU A 154 -4.18 5.65 -3.47
CA GLU A 154 -3.53 4.35 -3.40
C GLU A 154 -4.30 3.40 -4.30
N GLU A 155 -3.66 2.96 -5.37
CA GLU A 155 -4.29 2.16 -6.41
C GLU A 155 -3.58 0.83 -6.61
N MET A 156 -4.35 -0.24 -6.51
CA MET A 156 -3.84 -1.61 -6.45
C MET A 156 -4.51 -2.47 -7.52
N MET A 157 -3.71 -3.34 -8.14
CA MET A 157 -4.19 -4.44 -8.95
C MET A 157 -3.87 -5.77 -8.26
N MET A 158 -4.87 -6.63 -8.10
CA MET A 158 -4.69 -7.97 -7.54
C MET A 158 -4.98 -9.04 -8.58
N SER A 159 -4.17 -10.09 -8.63
CA SER A 159 -4.48 -11.32 -9.35
C SER A 159 -4.13 -12.55 -8.54
N LEU A 160 -4.84 -13.65 -8.83
CA LEU A 160 -4.64 -14.95 -8.21
C LEU A 160 -4.19 -15.96 -9.25
N ALA A 161 -3.21 -16.78 -8.90
CA ALA A 161 -2.86 -18.00 -9.62
C ALA A 161 -2.94 -19.18 -8.66
N ILE A 162 -3.82 -20.13 -8.93
CA ILE A 162 -4.02 -21.33 -8.10
C ILE A 162 -3.51 -22.53 -8.87
N ARG A 163 -2.74 -23.40 -8.20
CA ARG A 163 -2.25 -24.66 -8.75
C ARG A 163 -2.52 -25.81 -7.79
N VAL A 164 -3.16 -26.87 -8.28
CA VAL A 164 -3.49 -28.10 -7.55
C VAL A 164 -3.13 -29.30 -8.43
N GLY A 165 -2.02 -29.98 -8.11
CA GLY A 165 -1.44 -30.98 -9.02
C GLY A 165 -1.15 -30.37 -10.40
N ASP A 166 -1.67 -31.01 -11.45
CA ASP A 166 -1.51 -30.58 -12.85
C ASP A 166 -2.55 -29.53 -13.30
N ARG A 167 -3.43 -29.10 -12.40
CA ARG A 167 -4.49 -28.14 -12.71
C ARG A 167 -4.10 -26.75 -12.24
N SER A 168 -4.46 -25.76 -13.06
CA SER A 168 -4.26 -24.35 -12.70
C SER A 168 -5.49 -23.50 -13.04
N ALA A 169 -5.68 -22.44 -12.27
CA ALA A 169 -6.66 -21.40 -12.52
C ALA A 169 -6.00 -20.03 -12.30
N HIS A 170 -6.41 -19.05 -13.09
CA HIS A 170 -5.91 -17.69 -12.99
C HIS A 170 -7.09 -16.73 -12.98
N SER A 171 -7.10 -15.80 -12.03
CA SER A 171 -8.04 -14.69 -12.11
C SER A 171 -7.49 -13.63 -13.08
N PRO A 172 -8.35 -12.86 -13.75
CA PRO A 172 -7.92 -11.57 -14.30
C PRO A 172 -7.40 -10.68 -13.17
N ALA A 173 -6.60 -9.68 -13.53
CA ALA A 173 -6.18 -8.67 -12.58
C ALA A 173 -7.35 -7.71 -12.29
N VAL A 174 -7.72 -7.58 -11.03
CA VAL A 174 -8.81 -6.71 -10.55
C VAL A 174 -8.20 -5.46 -9.97
N ARG A 175 -8.72 -4.29 -10.38
CA ARG A 175 -8.26 -2.97 -9.94
C ARG A 175 -9.18 -2.40 -8.86
N GLY A 176 -8.60 -1.65 -7.93
CA GLY A 176 -9.33 -0.86 -6.95
C GLY A 176 -8.42 0.17 -6.29
N ALA A 177 -9.02 1.19 -5.70
CA ALA A 177 -8.29 2.29 -5.10
C ALA A 177 -8.94 2.77 -3.80
N PHE A 178 -8.17 3.52 -3.03
CA PHE A 178 -8.68 4.38 -1.98
C PHE A 178 -7.93 5.71 -1.99
N TYR A 179 -8.40 6.67 -1.21
CA TYR A 179 -7.85 8.01 -1.14
C TYR A 179 -7.43 8.32 0.29
N SER A 180 -6.14 8.50 0.53
CA SER A 180 -5.63 9.00 1.81
C SER A 180 -5.80 10.51 1.98
N VAL A 181 -6.05 10.90 3.22
CA VAL A 181 -6.38 12.25 3.65
C VAL A 181 -5.56 12.58 4.88
N ILE A 182 -4.94 13.75 4.89
CA ILE A 182 -4.34 14.34 6.09
C ILE A 182 -5.04 15.66 6.41
N ALA A 183 -5.06 16.06 7.67
CA ALA A 183 -5.51 17.40 8.04
C ALA A 183 -4.43 18.14 8.81
N LYS A 184 -4.37 19.47 8.60
CA LYS A 184 -3.40 20.34 9.30
C LYS A 184 -3.68 20.43 10.80
N SER A 185 -4.96 20.47 11.18
CA SER A 185 -5.41 20.65 12.56
C SER A 185 -6.36 19.53 13.03
N ARG A 186 -7.39 19.22 12.23
CA ARG A 186 -8.39 18.18 12.51
C ARG A 186 -8.99 17.67 11.21
N LEU A 187 -9.21 16.35 11.12
CA LEU A 187 -9.97 15.77 10.03
C LEU A 187 -11.43 16.28 10.05
N PRO A 188 -12.09 16.45 8.89
CA PRO A 188 -13.49 16.84 8.86
C PRO A 188 -14.35 15.77 9.54
N ASP A 189 -15.48 16.18 10.13
CA ASP A 189 -16.45 15.26 10.74
C ASP A 189 -17.31 14.61 9.63
N ASP A 190 -16.66 13.77 8.82
CA ASP A 190 -17.32 12.99 7.76
C ASP A 190 -17.40 11.52 8.19
N PRO A 191 -18.60 10.94 8.33
CA PRO A 191 -18.77 9.55 8.79
C PRO A 191 -18.18 8.51 7.84
N ARG A 192 -17.85 8.88 6.60
CA ARG A 192 -17.21 7.99 5.62
C ARG A 192 -15.69 7.91 5.79
N LEU A 193 -15.07 8.85 6.51
CA LEU A 193 -13.67 8.78 6.88
C LEU A 193 -13.43 7.58 7.77
N GLN A 194 -12.43 6.78 7.41
CA GLN A 194 -12.01 5.62 8.17
C GLN A 194 -10.50 5.62 8.38
N PRO A 195 -9.98 4.89 9.37
CA PRO A 195 -8.54 4.68 9.49
C PRO A 195 -7.97 4.07 8.19
N ALA A 196 -6.87 4.62 7.67
CA ALA A 196 -6.30 4.20 6.38
C ALA A 196 -6.07 2.68 6.29
N ARG A 197 -5.57 2.09 7.38
CA ARG A 197 -5.38 0.64 7.48
C ARG A 197 -6.67 -0.16 7.30
N ALA A 198 -7.78 0.29 7.88
CA ALA A 198 -9.07 -0.40 7.75
C ALA A 198 -9.58 -0.35 6.31
N VAL A 199 -9.41 0.79 5.64
CA VAL A 199 -9.77 0.95 4.21
C VAL A 199 -8.88 0.10 3.30
N GLN A 200 -7.59 0.00 3.61
CA GLN A 200 -6.66 -0.85 2.87
C GLN A 200 -7.00 -2.35 3.02
N GLU A 201 -7.28 -2.80 4.25
CA GLU A 201 -7.70 -4.18 4.54
C GLU A 201 -9.03 -4.50 3.82
N ASP A 202 -10.00 -3.57 3.84
CA ASP A 202 -11.25 -3.69 3.08
C ASP A 202 -11.00 -3.76 1.56
N LEU A 203 -10.11 -2.92 1.02
CA LEU A 203 -9.75 -2.96 -0.40
C LEU A 203 -9.20 -4.34 -0.78
N PHE A 204 -8.25 -4.88 -0.02
CA PHE A 204 -7.68 -6.19 -0.31
C PHE A 204 -8.72 -7.31 -0.24
N GLN A 205 -9.64 -7.25 0.74
CA GLN A 205 -10.75 -8.19 0.81
C GLN A 205 -11.66 -8.09 -0.42
N GLN A 206 -12.04 -6.89 -0.83
CA GLN A 206 -12.89 -6.66 -2.00
C GLN A 206 -12.22 -7.14 -3.29
N LEU A 207 -10.92 -6.87 -3.48
CA LEU A 207 -10.16 -7.35 -4.63
C LEU A 207 -10.08 -8.88 -4.64
N LEU A 208 -9.82 -9.49 -3.48
CA LEU A 208 -9.75 -10.95 -3.35
C LEU A 208 -11.08 -11.62 -3.73
N ILE A 209 -12.20 -11.13 -3.19
CA ILE A 209 -13.53 -11.68 -3.49
C ILE A 209 -13.82 -11.56 -4.99
N LYS A 210 -13.51 -10.42 -5.62
CA LYS A 210 -13.68 -10.25 -7.07
C LYS A 210 -12.83 -11.22 -7.89
N CYS A 211 -11.58 -11.46 -7.50
CA CYS A 211 -10.73 -12.44 -8.16
C CYS A 211 -11.33 -13.86 -8.08
N LEU A 212 -11.84 -14.24 -6.90
CA LEU A 212 -12.50 -15.53 -6.70
C LEU A 212 -13.81 -15.64 -7.49
N LEU A 213 -14.64 -14.59 -7.50
CA LEU A 213 -15.88 -14.53 -8.29
C LEU A 213 -15.61 -14.65 -9.79
N ALA A 214 -14.54 -14.03 -10.29
CA ALA A 214 -14.15 -14.16 -11.70
C ALA A 214 -13.82 -15.62 -12.07
N MET A 215 -13.04 -16.31 -11.22
CA MET A 215 -12.71 -17.72 -11.40
C MET A 215 -13.88 -18.68 -11.14
N ASP A 216 -14.89 -18.26 -10.37
CA ASP A 216 -16.13 -19.02 -10.22
C ASP A 216 -16.97 -18.92 -11.51
N LYS A 217 -17.13 -17.70 -12.02
CA LYS A 217 -17.93 -17.41 -13.22
C LYS A 217 -17.42 -18.16 -14.46
N ASP A 218 -16.12 -18.39 -14.57
CA ASP A 218 -15.51 -19.14 -15.68
C ASP A 218 -15.38 -20.66 -15.43
N GLY A 219 -15.87 -21.13 -14.27
CA GLY A 219 -15.89 -22.55 -13.87
C GLY A 219 -14.54 -23.09 -13.37
N SER A 220 -13.50 -22.25 -13.25
CA SER A 220 -12.16 -22.71 -12.90
C SER A 220 -12.06 -23.20 -11.46
N LEU A 221 -12.79 -22.59 -10.51
CA LEU A 221 -12.81 -23.06 -9.13
C LEU A 221 -13.40 -24.47 -8.99
N GLN A 222 -14.46 -24.78 -9.76
CA GLN A 222 -15.07 -26.11 -9.79
C GLN A 222 -14.11 -27.12 -10.42
N ARG A 223 -13.43 -26.75 -11.52
CA ARG A 223 -12.42 -27.61 -12.17
C ARG A 223 -11.25 -27.94 -11.26
N LEU A 224 -10.85 -27.03 -10.37
CA LEU A 224 -9.81 -27.29 -9.36
C LEU A 224 -10.27 -28.25 -8.26
N ARG A 225 -11.58 -28.32 -8.00
CA ARG A 225 -12.19 -29.17 -6.96
C ARG A 225 -12.59 -30.55 -7.44
N ALA A 226 -12.86 -30.71 -8.74
CA ALA A 226 -13.17 -32.01 -9.34
C ALA A 226 -12.04 -33.02 -9.01
N ARG A 227 -12.35 -34.30 -8.82
CA ARG A 227 -11.31 -35.33 -8.64
C ARG A 227 -10.93 -35.94 -9.97
#